data_AF-A0A0M4RPN9-F1
#
_entry.id   AF-A0A0M4RPN9-F1
#
_cell.length_a   1.000
_cell.length_b   1.000
_cell.length_c   1.000
_cell.angle_alpha   90.00
_cell.angle_beta   90.00
_cell.angle_gamma   90.00
#
_symmetry.space_group_name_H-M   'P 1'
#
loop_
_entity.id
_entity.type
_entity.pdbx_description
1 polymer ?
#
loop_
_entity_poly.entity_id
_entity_poly.type
_entity_poly.pdbx_seq_one_letter_code
_entity_poly.pdbx_strand_id
1 'polypeptide(L)'
;WLDGYTPTPNLRGKTQIKEFASFPTLEQLPLWGFDGSSTQQAEGHSSDCVLKPVAVFPDAARTNGVLVMCEVMMPDGKTPHASNKRATILDDAGAWFGFEQEYFFYKDGRPLGFPSSGYPAPQGPYYTGVGFSNVGDVARKIVEEHLDLCLAAGINHEGINAEVAKGQWEFQIFGKGSKKAADEMWMARYLMLRLT
;
A
#
# COMPACT_ATOMS: atom_id res chain seq x y z
N TRP A 1 -3.84 0.99 7.77
CA TRP A 1 -5.18 1.59 7.55
C TRP A 1 -5.02 2.88 6.77
N LEU A 2 -6.12 3.45 6.28
CA LEU A 2 -6.12 4.76 5.61
C LEU A 2 -6.57 5.85 6.56
N ASP A 3 -5.85 6.98 6.56
CA ASP A 3 -6.19 8.14 7.39
C ASP A 3 -7.33 8.99 6.80
N GLY A 4 -7.62 10.14 7.41
CA GLY A 4 -8.70 11.04 7.04
C GLY A 4 -8.27 12.23 6.18
N TYR A 5 -7.03 12.29 5.70
CA TYR A 5 -6.58 13.42 4.88
C TYR A 5 -7.34 13.46 3.55
N THR A 6 -7.61 14.68 3.08
CA THR A 6 -8.27 14.94 1.80
C THR A 6 -7.41 15.88 0.93
N PRO A 7 -7.51 15.77 -0.41
CA PRO A 7 -8.37 14.87 -1.18
C PRO A 7 -7.92 13.41 -1.18
N THR A 8 -6.66 13.13 -0.82
CA THR A 8 -6.07 11.79 -0.87
C THR A 8 -5.65 11.34 0.55
N PRO A 9 -6.11 10.17 1.03
CA PRO A 9 -5.69 9.65 2.33
C PRO A 9 -4.28 9.07 2.25
N ASN A 10 -3.56 9.08 3.37
CA ASN A 10 -2.28 8.38 3.51
C ASN A 10 -2.47 7.00 4.14
N LEU A 11 -1.52 6.11 3.88
CA LEU A 11 -1.37 4.86 4.60
C LEU A 11 -0.69 5.08 5.94
N ARG A 12 -1.23 4.44 6.99
CA ARG A 12 -0.69 4.43 8.34
C ARG A 12 -0.53 2.98 8.82
N GLY A 13 0.50 2.74 9.63
CA GLY A 13 0.78 1.41 10.20
C GLY A 13 1.41 1.51 11.60
N LYS A 14 1.20 0.47 12.40
CA LYS A 14 1.81 0.27 13.72
C LYS A 14 1.87 -1.22 14.04
N THR A 15 2.76 -1.63 14.95
CA THR A 15 3.01 -3.06 15.24
C THR A 15 2.39 -3.47 16.57
N GLN A 16 1.56 -4.52 16.56
CA GLN A 16 1.12 -5.22 17.77
C GLN A 16 1.99 -6.46 17.98
N ILE A 17 2.34 -6.76 19.23
CA ILE A 17 2.90 -8.07 19.59
C ILE A 17 1.76 -8.93 20.13
N LYS A 18 1.58 -10.11 19.53
CA LYS A 18 0.57 -11.10 19.90
C LYS A 18 1.12 -12.50 19.71
N GLU A 19 0.65 -13.41 20.54
CA GLU A 19 0.96 -14.83 20.45
C GLU A 19 -0.21 -15.58 19.81
N PHE A 20 0.12 -16.42 18.84
CA PHE A 20 -0.81 -17.33 18.18
C PHE A 20 -0.12 -18.69 18.04
N ALA A 21 -0.89 -19.78 18.06
CA ALA A 21 -0.35 -21.13 17.90
C ALA A 21 0.21 -21.39 16.49
N SER A 22 -0.27 -20.64 15.49
CA SER A 22 0.12 -20.69 14.10
C SER A 22 -0.09 -19.31 13.46
N PHE A 23 0.14 -19.18 12.15
CA PHE A 23 -0.27 -17.97 11.42
C PHE A 23 -1.77 -17.68 11.68
N PRO A 24 -2.14 -16.47 12.11
CA PRO A 24 -3.51 -16.18 12.54
C PRO A 24 -4.46 -16.09 11.36
N THR A 25 -5.67 -16.63 11.52
CA THR A 25 -6.79 -16.32 10.63
C THR A 25 -7.33 -14.92 10.91
N LEU A 26 -8.09 -14.36 9.97
CA LEU A 26 -8.65 -13.01 10.10
C LEU A 26 -9.53 -12.87 11.36
N GLU A 27 -10.29 -13.91 11.70
CA GLU A 27 -11.23 -13.94 12.82
C GLU A 27 -10.53 -13.97 14.19
N GLN A 28 -9.27 -14.43 14.22
CA GLN A 28 -8.46 -14.46 15.44
C GLN A 28 -7.83 -13.09 15.75
N LEU A 29 -7.79 -12.18 14.77
CA LEU A 29 -7.17 -10.88 14.94
C LEU A 29 -8.11 -9.94 15.73
N PRO A 30 -7.64 -9.35 16.85
CA PRO A 30 -8.47 -8.49 17.66
C PRO A 30 -8.70 -7.13 16.99
N LEU A 31 -9.79 -6.47 17.37
CA LEU A 31 -9.93 -5.02 17.15
C LEU A 31 -8.82 -4.28 17.89
N TRP A 32 -8.43 -3.11 17.39
CA TRP A 32 -7.43 -2.28 18.05
C TRP A 32 -7.74 -0.79 17.91
N GLY A 33 -7.52 0.01 18.95
CA GLY A 33 -7.76 1.45 18.90
C GLY A 33 -6.56 2.25 18.39
N PHE A 34 -6.77 3.46 17.90
CA PHE A 34 -5.74 4.47 17.65
C PHE A 34 -6.28 5.88 17.92
N ASP A 35 -5.37 6.84 18.11
CA ASP A 35 -5.71 8.26 18.23
C ASP A 35 -5.98 8.86 16.84
N GLY A 36 -7.26 9.11 16.55
CA GLY A 36 -7.75 9.71 15.30
C GLY A 36 -7.47 11.21 15.17
N SER A 37 -7.15 11.91 16.27
CA SER A 37 -6.81 13.35 16.20
C SER A 37 -5.51 13.60 15.43
N SER A 38 -4.60 12.64 15.49
CA SER A 38 -3.32 12.66 14.77
C SER A 38 -3.42 12.26 13.30
N THR A 39 -4.61 11.92 12.80
CA THR A 39 -4.81 11.36 11.46
C THR A 39 -5.99 11.98 10.70
N GLN A 40 -6.50 13.14 11.15
CA GLN A 40 -7.67 13.83 10.56
C GLN A 40 -8.95 12.98 10.61
N GLN A 41 -9.11 12.17 11.66
CA GLN A 41 -10.25 11.26 11.82
C GLN A 41 -11.07 11.56 13.07
N ALA A 42 -10.60 12.40 13.98
CA ALA A 42 -11.36 12.80 15.15
C ALA A 42 -10.86 14.13 15.70
N GLU A 43 -11.66 14.76 16.57
CA GLU A 43 -11.23 15.92 17.34
C GLU A 43 -10.49 15.49 18.62
N GLY A 44 -9.61 16.34 19.14
CA GLY A 44 -8.75 15.98 20.28
C GLY A 44 -9.46 15.61 21.58
N HIS A 45 -10.70 16.06 21.78
CA HIS A 45 -11.46 15.78 23.02
C HIS A 45 -12.29 14.47 22.95
N SER A 46 -12.35 13.83 21.78
CA SER A 46 -13.06 12.57 21.53
C SER A 46 -12.37 11.83 20.38
N SER A 47 -11.12 11.41 20.61
CA SER A 47 -10.21 11.07 19.52
C SER A 47 -10.11 9.59 19.16
N ASP A 48 -10.72 8.70 19.94
CA ASP A 48 -10.59 7.25 19.71
C ASP A 48 -11.21 6.83 18.37
N CYS A 49 -10.47 6.01 17.64
CA CYS A 49 -10.95 5.32 16.45
C CYS A 49 -10.59 3.84 16.54
N VAL A 50 -11.39 2.96 15.94
CA VAL A 50 -11.19 1.52 15.99
C VAL A 50 -10.71 1.00 14.64
N LEU A 51 -9.64 0.20 14.66
CA LEU A 51 -9.17 -0.62 13.57
C LEU A 51 -9.86 -1.97 13.64
N LYS A 52 -10.58 -2.31 12.56
CA LYS A 52 -11.17 -3.62 12.36
C LYS A 52 -10.40 -4.36 11.26
N PRO A 53 -9.76 -5.50 11.58
CA PRO A 53 -9.11 -6.34 10.57
C PRO A 53 -10.06 -6.72 9.44
N VAL A 54 -9.59 -6.64 8.20
CA VAL A 54 -10.36 -7.01 7.00
C VAL A 54 -9.61 -7.91 6.02
N ALA A 55 -8.28 -7.93 6.07
CA ALA A 55 -7.44 -8.87 5.34
C ALA A 55 -6.13 -9.11 6.09
N VAL A 56 -5.56 -10.29 5.91
CA VAL A 56 -4.32 -10.74 6.56
C VAL A 56 -3.36 -11.29 5.51
N PHE A 57 -2.11 -10.88 5.58
CA PHE A 57 -1.05 -11.29 4.65
C PHE A 57 0.23 -11.61 5.43
N PRO A 58 1.05 -12.58 5.00
CA PRO A 58 2.37 -12.78 5.60
C PRO A 58 3.28 -11.60 5.29
N ASP A 59 4.14 -11.23 6.25
CA ASP A 59 5.13 -10.17 6.10
C ASP A 59 6.53 -10.76 5.91
N ALA A 60 6.94 -11.00 4.67
CA ALA A 60 8.24 -11.60 4.38
C ALA A 60 9.45 -10.73 4.77
N ALA A 61 9.24 -9.43 5.02
CA ALA A 61 10.27 -8.54 5.54
C ALA A 61 10.57 -8.76 7.03
N ARG A 62 9.83 -9.65 7.72
CA ARG A 62 10.00 -9.97 9.14
C ARG A 62 9.94 -11.48 9.35
N THR A 63 10.77 -12.02 10.24
CA THR A 63 10.88 -13.47 10.51
C THR A 63 9.55 -14.17 10.81
N ASN A 64 8.63 -13.49 11.50
CA ASN A 64 7.31 -14.01 11.90
C ASN A 64 6.23 -12.93 11.77
N GLY A 65 6.38 -12.03 10.80
CA GLY A 65 5.50 -10.89 10.68
C GLY A 65 4.18 -11.21 9.98
N VAL A 66 3.16 -10.42 10.32
CA VAL A 66 1.83 -10.46 9.73
C VAL A 66 1.42 -9.04 9.39
N LEU A 67 0.98 -8.82 8.15
CA LEU A 67 0.35 -7.58 7.73
C LEU A 67 -1.15 -7.70 7.86
N VAL A 68 -1.75 -6.74 8.56
CA VAL A 68 -3.19 -6.69 8.76
C VAL A 68 -3.72 -5.42 8.11
N MET A 69 -4.46 -5.58 7.02
CA MET A 69 -5.26 -4.48 6.48
C MET A 69 -6.46 -4.29 7.40
N CYS A 70 -6.69 -3.05 7.82
CA CYS A 70 -7.82 -2.70 8.67
C CYS A 70 -8.67 -1.61 8.00
N GLU A 71 -9.99 -1.76 8.17
CA GLU A 71 -10.92 -0.65 7.99
C GLU A 71 -11.07 0.15 9.28
N VAL A 72 -11.50 1.40 9.17
CA VAL A 72 -11.66 2.29 10.33
C VAL A 72 -13.13 2.37 10.72
N MET A 73 -13.37 2.20 12.00
CA MET A 73 -14.68 2.21 12.64
C MET A 73 -14.72 3.33 13.69
N MET A 74 -15.94 3.80 13.99
CA MET A 74 -16.23 4.63 15.15
C MET A 74 -15.87 3.90 16.47
N PRO A 75 -15.78 4.60 17.62
CA PRO A 75 -15.49 3.98 18.92
C PRO A 75 -16.37 2.80 19.31
N ASP A 76 -17.59 2.70 18.77
CA ASP A 76 -18.51 1.59 19.00
C ASP A 76 -18.05 0.26 18.37
N GLY A 77 -17.01 0.28 17.52
CA GLY A 77 -16.46 -0.87 16.82
C GLY A 77 -17.39 -1.47 15.75
N LYS A 78 -18.52 -0.82 15.45
CA LYS A 78 -19.59 -1.34 14.58
C LYS A 78 -19.90 -0.40 13.43
N THR A 79 -19.93 0.90 13.68
CA THR A 79 -20.27 1.91 12.68
C THR A 79 -19.01 2.27 11.88
N PRO A 80 -19.02 2.18 10.54
CA PRO A 80 -17.89 2.64 9.72
C PRO A 80 -17.59 4.11 9.96
N HIS A 81 -16.31 4.45 10.09
CA HIS A 81 -15.89 5.85 10.17
C HIS A 81 -16.14 6.58 8.84
N ALA A 82 -16.35 7.90 8.85
CA ALA A 82 -16.64 8.68 7.64
C ALA A 82 -15.52 8.61 6.57
N SER A 83 -14.29 8.36 6.99
CA SER A 83 -13.14 8.13 6.09
C SER A 83 -13.08 6.71 5.51
N ASN A 84 -13.88 5.76 6.02
CA ASN A 84 -13.87 4.37 5.58
C ASN A 84 -14.58 4.21 4.22
N LYS A 85 -13.82 4.39 3.14
CA LYS A 85 -14.32 4.18 1.77
C LYS A 85 -14.52 2.70 1.44
N ARG A 86 -13.86 1.78 2.15
CA ARG A 86 -14.05 0.34 1.93
C ARG A 86 -15.49 -0.09 2.25
N ALA A 87 -16.08 0.51 3.29
CA ALA A 87 -17.47 0.25 3.67
C ALA A 87 -18.51 0.70 2.62
N THR A 88 -18.14 1.58 1.68
CA THR A 88 -19.03 2.05 0.61
C THR A 88 -18.92 1.21 -0.67
N ILE A 89 -18.03 0.22 -0.72
CA ILE A 89 -17.84 -0.65 -1.87
C ILE A 89 -18.83 -1.82 -1.78
N LEU A 90 -19.57 -2.08 -2.87
CA LEU A 90 -20.37 -3.28 -3.02
C LEU A 90 -19.47 -4.51 -2.93
N ASP A 91 -19.78 -5.46 -2.07
CA ASP A 91 -19.01 -6.70 -1.93
C ASP A 91 -19.42 -7.72 -3.00
N ASP A 92 -18.79 -7.62 -4.17
CA ASP A 92 -19.08 -8.44 -5.33
C ASP A 92 -17.90 -9.36 -5.62
N ALA A 93 -18.04 -10.64 -5.24
CA ALA A 93 -17.04 -11.68 -5.48
C ALA A 93 -16.86 -12.05 -6.98
N GLY A 94 -17.82 -11.66 -7.82
CA GLY A 94 -17.81 -11.88 -9.26
C GLY A 94 -17.15 -10.76 -10.06
N ALA A 95 -16.88 -9.60 -9.46
CA ALA A 95 -16.26 -8.45 -10.13
C ALA A 95 -14.74 -8.63 -10.30
N TRP A 96 -14.22 -8.23 -11.46
CA TRP A 96 -12.81 -8.39 -11.87
C TRP A 96 -12.21 -7.02 -12.14
N PHE A 97 -11.00 -6.77 -11.64
CA PHE A 97 -10.32 -5.49 -11.76
C PHE A 97 -8.86 -5.72 -12.16
N GLY A 98 -8.41 -5.05 -13.22
CA GLY A 98 -6.99 -4.86 -13.50
C GLY A 98 -6.60 -3.45 -13.11
N PHE A 99 -5.60 -3.31 -12.25
CA PHE A 99 -5.05 -2.01 -11.88
C PHE A 99 -3.61 -1.90 -12.32
N GLU A 100 -3.31 -0.81 -13.01
CA GLU A 100 -1.97 -0.41 -13.44
C GLU A 100 -1.56 0.79 -12.57
N GLN A 101 -0.71 0.54 -11.57
CA GLN A 101 -0.29 1.55 -10.61
C GLN A 101 1.04 2.16 -11.03
N GLU A 102 0.99 3.34 -11.65
CA GLU A 102 2.17 4.15 -11.92
C GLU A 102 2.62 4.94 -10.69
N TYR A 103 3.91 5.17 -10.54
CA TYR A 103 4.50 5.98 -9.46
C TYR A 103 5.88 6.49 -9.84
N PHE A 104 6.33 7.53 -9.14
CA PHE A 104 7.69 8.03 -9.24
C PHE A 104 8.45 7.81 -7.94
N PHE A 105 9.71 7.41 -8.03
CA PHE A 105 10.63 7.52 -6.92
C PHE A 105 11.08 8.97 -6.76
N TYR A 106 11.11 9.47 -5.54
CA TYR A 106 11.58 10.81 -5.21
C TYR A 106 12.72 10.77 -4.21
N LYS A 107 13.70 11.64 -4.41
CA LYS A 107 14.78 11.91 -3.48
C LYS A 107 15.06 13.41 -3.48
N ASP A 108 15.17 14.00 -2.29
CA ASP A 108 15.46 15.44 -2.11
C ASP A 108 14.51 16.36 -2.89
N GLY A 109 13.22 16.00 -2.94
CA GLY A 109 12.17 16.76 -3.62
C GLY A 109 12.18 16.65 -5.15
N ARG A 110 12.99 15.76 -5.73
CA ARG A 110 13.06 15.54 -7.19
C ARG A 110 12.87 14.06 -7.55
N PRO A 111 12.36 13.76 -8.75
CA PRO A 111 12.32 12.38 -9.24
C PRO A 111 13.72 11.76 -9.27
N LEU A 112 13.82 10.49 -8.89
CA LEU A 112 15.08 9.76 -8.89
C LEU A 112 15.66 9.69 -10.30
N GLY A 113 16.94 10.03 -10.44
CA GLY A 113 17.63 10.07 -11.73
C GLY A 113 17.48 11.38 -12.50
N PHE A 114 16.71 12.35 -11.99
CA PHE A 114 16.74 13.73 -12.51
C PHE A 114 18.02 14.44 -12.05
N PRO A 115 18.55 15.38 -12.86
CA PRO A 115 19.61 16.27 -12.41
C PRO A 115 19.14 17.18 -11.26
N SER A 116 20.10 17.72 -10.50
CA SER A 116 19.84 18.64 -9.38
C SER A 116 19.08 19.90 -9.82
N SER A 117 19.25 20.31 -11.07
CA SER A 117 18.47 21.35 -11.74
C SER A 117 18.09 20.92 -13.16
N GLY A 118 16.91 21.36 -13.62
CA GLY A 118 16.40 21.03 -14.95
C GLY A 118 15.81 19.62 -15.08
N TYR A 119 15.83 19.10 -16.31
CA TYR A 119 15.21 17.83 -16.70
C TYR A 119 16.26 16.86 -17.25
N PRO A 120 16.03 15.54 -17.20
CA PRO A 120 16.87 14.58 -17.91
C PRO A 120 16.73 14.76 -19.43
N ALA A 121 17.48 13.98 -20.19
CA ALA A 121 17.30 13.92 -21.65
C ALA A 121 15.83 13.57 -21.99
N PRO A 122 15.33 13.96 -23.18
CA PRO A 122 13.96 13.69 -23.59
C PRO A 122 13.56 12.21 -23.44
N GLN A 123 12.25 11.98 -23.30
CA GLN A 123 11.67 10.64 -23.25
C GLN A 123 12.05 9.82 -24.50
N GLY A 124 12.12 8.50 -24.33
CA GLY A 124 12.51 7.57 -25.40
C GLY A 124 13.22 6.34 -24.87
N PRO A 125 14.43 6.48 -24.29
CA PRO A 125 15.23 5.32 -23.85
C PRO A 125 14.77 4.71 -22.51
N TYR A 126 13.82 5.34 -21.79
CA TYR A 126 13.47 4.97 -20.42
C TYR A 126 12.42 3.86 -20.33
N TYR A 127 11.37 3.91 -21.16
CA TYR A 127 10.28 2.93 -21.15
C TYR A 127 10.83 1.52 -21.39
N THR A 128 10.54 0.58 -20.48
CA THR A 128 11.08 -0.80 -20.48
C THR A 128 12.62 -0.86 -20.59
N GLY A 129 13.31 0.22 -20.21
CA GLY A 129 14.75 0.38 -20.38
C GLY A 129 15.57 -0.54 -19.47
N VAL A 130 16.74 -0.93 -19.96
CA VAL A 130 17.79 -1.63 -19.20
C VAL A 130 19.07 -0.80 -19.15
N GLY A 131 19.91 -1.05 -18.14
CA GLY A 131 21.20 -0.39 -17.98
C GLY A 131 21.15 0.91 -17.16
N PHE A 132 22.27 1.21 -16.49
CA PHE A 132 22.41 2.30 -15.53
C PHE A 132 21.97 3.68 -16.09
N SER A 133 22.24 3.96 -17.37
CA SER A 133 21.85 5.24 -17.99
C SER A 133 20.34 5.49 -17.96
N ASN A 134 19.54 4.42 -18.06
CA ASN A 134 18.10 4.49 -18.23
C ASN A 134 17.37 4.34 -16.88
N VAL A 135 17.77 3.37 -16.06
CA VAL A 135 17.08 3.03 -14.80
C VAL A 135 17.80 3.44 -13.52
N GLY A 136 19.08 3.82 -13.60
CA GLY A 136 19.91 4.10 -12.42
C GLY A 136 20.36 2.84 -11.67
N ASP A 137 20.92 3.03 -10.48
CA ASP A 137 21.44 2.01 -9.57
C ASP A 137 20.40 1.52 -8.54
N VAL A 138 19.54 2.41 -8.06
CA VAL A 138 18.63 2.12 -6.95
C VAL A 138 17.24 1.68 -7.40
N ALA A 139 16.67 2.32 -8.43
CA ALA A 139 15.25 2.20 -8.74
C ALA A 139 14.84 0.74 -8.99
N ARG A 140 15.53 0.03 -9.89
CA ARG A 140 15.23 -1.37 -10.20
C ARG A 140 15.34 -2.26 -8.96
N LYS A 141 16.32 -2.04 -8.08
CA LYS A 141 16.45 -2.83 -6.85
C LYS A 141 15.21 -2.73 -5.98
N ILE A 142 14.68 -1.51 -5.78
CA ILE A 142 13.46 -1.28 -5.01
C ILE A 142 12.25 -1.96 -5.67
N VAL A 143 12.13 -1.86 -7.00
CA VAL A 143 11.01 -2.46 -7.74
C VAL A 143 11.02 -3.99 -7.67
N GLU A 144 12.17 -4.62 -7.86
CA GLU A 144 12.29 -6.09 -7.76
C GLU A 144 12.04 -6.56 -6.32
N GLU A 145 12.54 -5.85 -5.31
CA GLU A 145 12.27 -6.17 -3.91
C GLU A 145 10.78 -5.99 -3.56
N HIS A 146 10.11 -4.96 -4.10
CA HIS A 146 8.67 -4.78 -3.95
C HIS A 146 7.86 -5.92 -4.57
N LEU A 147 8.24 -6.35 -5.77
CA LEU A 147 7.63 -7.50 -6.45
C LEU A 147 7.74 -8.76 -5.59
N ASP A 148 8.94 -9.07 -5.10
CA ASP A 148 9.19 -10.24 -4.24
C ASP A 148 8.35 -10.20 -2.96
N LEU A 149 8.26 -9.04 -2.31
CA LEU A 149 7.44 -8.86 -1.11
C LEU A 149 5.94 -9.01 -1.39
N CYS A 150 5.44 -8.54 -2.54
CA CYS A 150 4.04 -8.70 -2.93
C CYS A 150 3.70 -10.16 -3.23
N LEU A 151 4.58 -10.86 -3.97
CA LEU A 151 4.41 -12.29 -4.25
C LEU A 151 4.45 -13.11 -2.97
N ALA A 152 5.39 -12.83 -2.06
CA ALA A 152 5.48 -13.50 -0.77
C ALA A 152 4.26 -13.23 0.12
N ALA A 153 3.65 -12.03 0.03
CA ALA A 153 2.39 -11.68 0.68
C ALA A 153 1.17 -12.37 0.06
N GLY A 154 1.31 -13.03 -1.10
CA GLY A 154 0.20 -13.67 -1.82
C GLY A 154 -0.70 -12.68 -2.57
N ILE A 155 -0.23 -11.47 -2.84
CA ILE A 155 -0.92 -10.48 -3.68
C ILE A 155 -0.87 -10.96 -5.13
N ASN A 156 -1.99 -10.89 -5.86
CA ASN A 156 -2.04 -11.28 -7.27
C ASN A 156 -1.41 -10.21 -8.18
N HIS A 157 -0.08 -10.19 -8.16
CA HIS A 157 0.77 -9.25 -8.87
C HIS A 157 1.10 -9.80 -10.27
N GLU A 158 0.78 -9.06 -11.32
CA GLU A 158 0.86 -9.55 -12.71
C GLU A 158 2.11 -9.10 -13.45
N GLY A 159 2.74 -8.00 -13.01
CA GLY A 159 3.95 -7.52 -13.66
C GLY A 159 4.45 -6.16 -13.16
N ILE A 160 5.61 -5.78 -13.69
CA ILE A 160 6.26 -4.48 -13.48
C ILE A 160 6.82 -3.97 -14.80
N ASN A 161 6.91 -2.65 -14.97
CA ASN A 161 7.70 -2.04 -16.05
C ASN A 161 8.29 -0.70 -15.61
N ALA A 162 9.43 -0.36 -16.21
CA ALA A 162 9.93 1.00 -16.19
C ALA A 162 9.05 1.84 -17.13
N GLU A 163 8.60 2.99 -16.64
CA GLU A 163 7.68 3.86 -17.37
C GLU A 163 8.42 4.86 -18.27
N VAL A 164 7.66 5.66 -19.02
CA VAL A 164 8.19 6.56 -20.05
C VAL A 164 9.11 7.65 -19.47
N ALA A 165 8.87 8.11 -18.24
CA ALA A 165 9.73 9.11 -17.60
C ALA A 165 10.82 8.46 -16.74
N LYS A 166 12.00 9.06 -16.72
CA LYS A 166 13.11 8.61 -15.86
C LYS A 166 12.70 8.66 -14.39
N GLY A 167 12.85 7.53 -13.68
CA GLY A 167 12.45 7.39 -12.28
C GLY A 167 10.98 7.05 -12.07
N GLN A 168 10.18 6.92 -13.14
CA GLN A 168 8.81 6.43 -13.11
C GLN A 168 8.77 4.92 -13.35
N TRP A 169 7.88 4.25 -12.64
CA TRP A 169 7.67 2.82 -12.73
C TRP A 169 6.18 2.50 -12.58
N GLU A 170 5.83 1.28 -12.97
CA GLU A 170 4.49 0.74 -12.81
C GLU A 170 4.55 -0.67 -12.22
N PHE A 171 3.53 -1.02 -11.45
CA PHE A 171 3.20 -2.40 -11.14
C PHE A 171 1.72 -2.69 -11.40
N GLN A 172 1.41 -3.94 -11.77
CA GLN A 172 0.05 -4.37 -12.08
C GLN A 172 -0.49 -5.38 -11.07
N ILE A 173 -1.75 -5.21 -10.67
CA ILE A 173 -2.49 -6.17 -9.83
C ILE A 173 -3.79 -6.53 -10.52
N PHE A 174 -4.07 -7.82 -10.57
CA PHE A 174 -5.34 -8.33 -11.07
C PHE A 174 -6.16 -8.93 -9.93
N GLY A 175 -7.26 -8.28 -9.57
CA GLY A 175 -8.09 -8.67 -8.44
C GLY A 175 -9.43 -9.26 -8.87
N LYS A 176 -9.81 -10.40 -8.26
CA LYS A 176 -11.17 -10.94 -8.29
C LYS A 176 -11.85 -10.71 -6.94
N GLY A 177 -13.03 -10.13 -6.96
CA GLY A 177 -13.73 -9.65 -5.77
C GLY A 177 -13.43 -8.18 -5.50
N SER A 178 -14.44 -7.32 -5.48
CA SER A 178 -14.28 -5.86 -5.38
C SER A 178 -13.49 -5.40 -4.16
N LYS A 179 -13.79 -5.92 -2.96
CA LYS A 179 -13.05 -5.56 -1.73
C LYS A 179 -11.65 -6.16 -1.71
N LYS A 180 -11.52 -7.43 -2.12
CA LYS A 180 -10.22 -8.11 -2.18
C LYS A 180 -9.25 -7.37 -3.11
N ALA A 181 -9.71 -7.01 -4.31
CA ALA A 181 -8.91 -6.25 -5.28
C ALA A 181 -8.42 -4.91 -4.70
N ALA A 182 -9.30 -4.20 -3.98
CA ALA A 182 -8.92 -2.95 -3.31
C ALA A 182 -7.95 -3.17 -2.15
N ASP A 183 -8.15 -4.21 -1.33
CA ASP A 183 -7.31 -4.54 -0.18
C ASP A 183 -5.88 -4.92 -0.63
N GLU A 184 -5.77 -5.73 -1.68
CA GLU A 184 -4.48 -6.12 -2.29
C GLU A 184 -3.72 -4.91 -2.85
N MET A 185 -4.40 -4.03 -3.60
CA MET A 185 -3.79 -2.81 -4.12
C MET A 185 -3.26 -1.90 -3.00
N TRP A 186 -4.04 -1.69 -1.94
CA TRP A 186 -3.59 -0.89 -0.80
C TRP A 186 -2.43 -1.53 -0.04
N MET A 187 -2.40 -2.86 0.07
CA MET A 187 -1.29 -3.57 0.71
C MET A 187 -0.02 -3.50 -0.14
N ALA A 188 -0.13 -3.61 -1.47
CA ALA A 188 1.01 -3.42 -2.38
C ALA A 188 1.59 -2.01 -2.30
N ARG A 189 0.74 -0.98 -2.24
CA ARG A 189 1.17 0.42 -1.99
C ARG A 189 1.88 0.56 -0.63
N TYR A 190 1.37 -0.10 0.42
CA TYR A 190 1.99 -0.07 1.74
C TYR A 190 3.37 -0.73 1.76
N LEU A 191 3.53 -1.86 1.06
CA LEU A 191 4.82 -2.52 0.89
C LEU A 191 5.82 -1.62 0.15
N MET A 192 5.41 -0.97 -0.94
CA MET A 192 6.25 -0.01 -1.67
C MET A 192 6.76 1.11 -0.76
N LEU A 193 5.85 1.74 0.01
CA LEU A 193 6.20 2.84 0.91
C LEU A 193 7.08 2.42 2.10
N ARG A 194 7.19 1.12 2.38
CA ARG A 194 8.05 0.62 3.47
C ARG A 194 9.50 0.44 3.04
N LEU A 195 9.75 0.34 1.73
CA LEU A 195 11.09 0.26 1.18
C LEU A 195 11.76 1.64 1.28
N THR A 196 12.99 1.66 1.83
CA THR A 196 13.78 2.87 2.13
C THR A 196 15.14 2.81 1.49
#